data_AF-A0A9D4XZ40-F1
#
_entry.id   AF-A0A9D4XZ40-F1
#
_cell.length_a   1.000
_cell.length_b   1.000
_cell.length_c   1.000
_cell.angle_alpha   90.00
_cell.angle_beta   90.00
_cell.angle_gamma   90.00
#
_symmetry.space_group_name_H-M   'P 1'
#
loop_
_entity.id
_entity.type
_entity.pdbx_description
1 polymer ?
#
loop_
_entity_poly.entity_id
_entity_poly.type
_entity_poly.pdbx_seq_one_letter_code
_entity_poly.pdbx_strand_id
1 'polypeptide(L)'
;MLNGGAVSWKSSKQDTVADSTTEAEYIAASSAAKEAVWIKKFISELGIVPSIVDPIGLYCDNNGAIAQAKEVPTLDNIVDPLTKPLAQKKRDGHTRSLGIRGMPD
;
A
#
# COMPACT_ATOMS: atom_id res chain seq x y z
N MET A 1 -3.28 15.77 0.77
CA MET A 1 -4.36 16.76 0.56
C MET A 1 -3.77 18.01 -0.06
N LEU A 2 -4.55 18.77 -0.82
CA LEU A 2 -4.16 20.07 -1.39
C LEU A 2 -5.25 21.08 -1.02
N ASN A 3 -4.88 22.20 -0.39
CA ASN A 3 -5.83 23.23 0.08
C ASN A 3 -7.03 22.69 0.88
N GLY A 4 -6.80 21.70 1.75
CA GLY A 4 -7.87 21.04 2.54
C GLY A 4 -8.70 20.01 1.76
N GLY A 5 -8.47 19.81 0.46
CA GLY A 5 -9.16 18.81 -0.36
C GLY A 5 -8.36 17.52 -0.60
N ALA A 6 -9.06 16.46 -0.98
CA ALA A 6 -8.46 15.26 -1.57
C ALA A 6 -7.87 15.58 -2.95
N VAL A 7 -6.70 15.02 -3.27
CA VAL A 7 -6.06 15.19 -4.59
C VAL A 7 -6.58 14.17 -5.60
N SER A 8 -6.88 12.97 -5.12
CA SER A 8 -7.64 11.95 -5.82
C SER A 8 -8.52 11.22 -4.81
N TRP A 9 -9.60 10.62 -5.28
CA TRP A 9 -10.50 9.77 -4.50
C TRP A 9 -11.14 8.73 -5.42
N LYS A 10 -11.41 7.55 -4.88
CA LYS A 10 -12.13 6.49 -5.59
C LYS A 10 -13.06 5.77 -4.62
N SER A 11 -14.32 5.59 -5.04
CA SER A 11 -15.23 4.61 -4.46
C SER A 11 -15.67 3.67 -5.57
N SER A 12 -15.58 2.37 -5.34
CA SER A 12 -15.87 1.34 -6.34
C SER A 12 -16.23 0.04 -5.63
N LYS A 13 -17.12 -0.75 -6.22
CA LYS A 13 -17.20 -2.17 -5.85
C LYS A 13 -15.87 -2.83 -6.26
N GLN A 14 -15.45 -3.82 -5.48
CA GLN A 14 -14.30 -4.66 -5.83
C GLN A 14 -14.72 -5.70 -6.86
N ASP A 15 -13.82 -6.03 -7.79
CA ASP A 15 -14.07 -7.01 -8.85
C ASP A 15 -13.97 -8.45 -8.33
N THR A 16 -13.20 -8.67 -7.27
CA THR A 16 -13.04 -9.94 -6.56
C THR A 16 -13.97 -9.96 -5.34
N VAL A 17 -14.50 -11.14 -5.01
CA VAL A 17 -15.21 -11.38 -3.74
C VAL A 17 -14.17 -11.51 -2.64
N ALA A 18 -14.33 -10.77 -1.55
CA ALA A 18 -13.53 -10.92 -0.33
C ALA A 18 -14.34 -11.74 0.69
N ASP A 19 -13.71 -12.72 1.32
CA ASP A 19 -14.33 -13.61 2.32
C ASP A 19 -14.38 -12.95 3.71
N SER A 20 -13.77 -11.77 3.88
CA SER A 20 -13.84 -10.96 5.10
C SER A 20 -13.75 -9.46 4.84
N THR A 21 -14.23 -8.65 5.78
CA THR A 21 -14.03 -7.19 5.78
C THR A 21 -12.55 -6.82 5.84
N THR A 22 -11.74 -7.62 6.55
CA THR A 22 -10.29 -7.50 6.63
C THR A 22 -9.62 -7.62 5.26
N GLU A 23 -10.00 -8.62 4.48
CA GLU A 23 -9.49 -8.83 3.13
C GLU A 23 -9.97 -7.72 2.17
N ALA A 24 -11.24 -7.31 2.27
CA ALA A 24 -11.77 -6.20 1.49
C ALA A 24 -10.98 -4.90 1.74
N GLU A 25 -10.71 -4.56 2.99
CA GLU A 25 -9.90 -3.39 3.36
C GLU A 25 -8.44 -3.54 2.89
N TYR A 26 -7.86 -4.74 2.95
CA TYR A 26 -6.53 -5.00 2.41
C TYR A 26 -6.46 -4.80 0.87
N ILE A 27 -7.48 -5.23 0.12
CA ILE A 27 -7.60 -5.00 -1.33
C ILE A 27 -7.77 -3.50 -1.64
N ALA A 28 -8.56 -2.77 -0.84
CA ALA A 28 -8.73 -1.33 -0.97
C ALA A 28 -7.41 -0.58 -0.70
N ALA A 29 -6.73 -0.90 0.41
CA ALA A 29 -5.42 -0.35 0.77
C ALA A 29 -4.36 -0.65 -0.29
N SER A 30 -4.32 -1.87 -0.83
CA SER A 30 -3.43 -2.26 -1.95
C SER A 30 -3.69 -1.44 -3.21
N SER A 31 -4.96 -1.10 -3.49
CA SER A 31 -5.34 -0.26 -4.62
C SER A 31 -4.91 1.20 -4.43
N ALA A 32 -5.16 1.77 -3.25
CA ALA A 32 -4.72 3.12 -2.88
C ALA A 32 -3.18 3.25 -2.88
N ALA A 33 -2.46 2.22 -2.44
CA ALA A 33 -1.00 2.18 -2.50
C ALA A 33 -0.44 2.25 -3.93
N LYS A 34 -1.06 1.52 -4.87
CA LYS A 34 -0.68 1.57 -6.31
C LYS A 34 -0.88 2.97 -6.88
N GLU A 35 -2.00 3.61 -6.56
CA GLU A 35 -2.31 4.97 -6.99
C GLU A 35 -1.33 6.00 -6.39
N ALA A 36 -1.04 5.92 -5.09
CA ALA A 36 -0.04 6.76 -4.43
C ALA A 36 1.34 6.64 -5.07
N VAL A 37 1.80 5.42 -5.37
CA VAL A 37 3.07 5.18 -6.08
C VAL A 37 3.04 5.73 -7.50
N TRP A 38 1.92 5.64 -8.22
CA TRP A 38 1.76 6.23 -9.55
C TRP A 38 1.83 7.75 -9.51
N ILE A 39 1.07 8.40 -8.61
CA ILE A 39 1.11 9.87 -8.40
C ILE A 39 2.53 10.33 -8.05
N LYS A 40 3.24 9.60 -7.16
CA LYS A 40 4.62 9.91 -6.78
C LYS A 40 5.56 9.92 -7.99
N LYS A 41 5.44 8.93 -8.88
CA LYS A 41 6.24 8.84 -10.12
C LYS A 41 5.89 9.95 -11.09
N PHE A 42 4.60 10.12 -11.38
CA PHE A 42 4.09 11.15 -12.30
C PHE A 42 4.58 12.55 -11.91
N ILE A 43 4.45 12.93 -10.63
CA ILE A 43 4.94 14.22 -10.12
C ILE A 43 6.46 14.35 -10.23
N SER A 44 7.21 13.27 -10.01
CA SER A 44 8.68 13.27 -10.14
C SER A 44 9.13 13.40 -11.60
N GLU A 45 8.41 12.79 -12.54
CA GLU A 45 8.66 12.87 -13.99
C GLU A 45 8.34 14.26 -14.57
N LEU A 46 7.39 15.00 -13.97
CA LEU A 46 7.09 16.39 -14.35
C LEU A 46 8.21 17.38 -13.99
N GLY A 47 9.15 17.03 -13.11
CA GLY A 47 10.29 17.89 -12.73
C GLY A 47 9.94 19.17 -11.96
N ILE A 48 8.66 19.38 -11.62
CA ILE A 48 8.12 20.59 -10.97
C ILE A 48 8.39 20.67 -9.47
N VAL A 49 8.79 19.55 -8.84
CA VAL A 49 9.19 19.49 -7.43
C VAL A 49 10.48 18.66 -7.30
N PRO A 50 11.32 18.91 -6.28
CA PRO A 50 12.40 18.00 -5.92
C PRO A 50 11.84 16.59 -5.73
N SER A 51 12.60 15.57 -6.17
CA SER A 51 12.19 14.16 -6.07
C SER A 51 11.62 13.85 -4.69
N ILE A 52 10.43 13.25 -4.65
CA ILE A 52 9.75 12.93 -3.39
C ILE A 52 10.55 11.79 -2.72
N VAL A 53 11.48 12.14 -1.84
CA VAL A 53 12.32 11.13 -1.15
C VAL A 53 11.46 10.32 -0.20
N ASP A 54 10.68 11.00 0.64
CA ASP A 54 9.90 10.36 1.69
C ASP A 54 8.82 9.40 1.15
N PRO A 55 8.56 8.29 1.83
CA PRO A 55 7.45 7.42 1.49
C PRO A 55 6.08 8.03 1.78
N ILE A 56 5.06 7.60 1.04
CA ILE A 56 3.69 8.07 1.23
C ILE A 56 3.03 7.22 2.32
N GLY A 57 2.66 7.87 3.43
CA GLY A 57 1.87 7.24 4.48
C GLY A 57 0.51 6.80 3.96
N LEU A 58 0.24 5.49 4.09
CA LEU A 58 -1.06 4.90 3.82
C LEU A 58 -1.77 4.65 5.15
N TYR A 59 -3.01 5.12 5.27
CA TYR A 59 -3.83 4.96 6.45
C TYR A 59 -5.02 4.04 6.14
N CYS A 60 -5.40 3.24 7.13
CA CYS A 60 -6.52 2.31 7.14
C CYS A 60 -7.03 2.27 8.59
N ASP A 61 -8.32 2.03 8.79
CA ASP A 61 -8.95 1.89 10.12
C ASP A 61 -9.06 0.42 10.56
N ASN A 62 -8.99 -0.52 9.63
CA ASN A 62 -9.02 -1.95 9.91
C ASN A 62 -7.65 -2.49 10.36
N ASN A 63 -7.50 -2.69 11.67
CA ASN A 63 -6.31 -3.27 12.29
C ASN A 63 -5.91 -4.65 11.73
N GLY A 64 -6.87 -5.48 11.28
CA GLY A 64 -6.56 -6.76 10.65
C GLY A 64 -5.91 -6.59 9.27
N ALA A 65 -6.39 -5.63 8.46
CA ALA A 65 -5.83 -5.33 7.15
C ALA A 65 -4.42 -4.73 7.29
N ILE A 66 -4.22 -3.88 8.31
CA ILE A 66 -2.91 -3.37 8.70
C ILE A 66 -1.97 -4.50 9.13
N ALA A 67 -2.45 -5.49 9.88
CA ALA A 67 -1.65 -6.64 10.28
C ALA A 67 -1.23 -7.47 9.06
N GLN A 68 -2.16 -7.87 8.20
CA GLN A 68 -1.86 -8.59 6.95
C GLN A 68 -0.87 -7.84 6.05
N ALA A 69 -1.02 -6.51 5.91
CA ALA A 69 -0.08 -5.69 5.15
C ALA A 69 1.33 -5.59 5.75
N LYS A 70 1.48 -5.85 7.05
CA LYS A 70 2.77 -5.88 7.77
C LYS A 70 3.43 -7.26 7.78
N GLU A 71 2.68 -8.33 7.53
CA GLU A 71 3.24 -9.68 7.59
C GLU A 71 4.35 -9.88 6.53
N VAL A 72 5.46 -10.45 7.01
CA VAL A 72 6.53 -10.95 6.16
C VAL A 72 6.20 -12.43 5.93
N PRO A 73 6.09 -12.91 4.67
CA PRO A 73 5.91 -14.32 4.40
C PRO A 73 7.18 -15.05 4.87
N THR A 74 7.05 -15.73 6.00
CA THR A 74 7.97 -16.76 6.44
C THR A 74 8.04 -17.84 5.35
N LEU A 75 9.12 -18.61 5.30
CA LEU A 75 9.38 -19.55 4.20
C LEU A 75 8.28 -20.64 4.02
N ASP A 76 7.40 -20.82 5.01
CA ASP A 76 6.25 -21.73 4.92
C ASP A 76 5.12 -21.16 4.04
N ASN A 77 5.07 -19.84 3.86
CA ASN A 77 4.17 -19.17 2.91
C ASN A 77 4.76 -19.23 1.48
N ILE A 78 5.60 -20.22 1.11
CA ILE A 78 6.17 -20.34 -0.24
C ILE A 78 5.15 -20.82 -1.30
N VAL A 79 3.96 -21.18 -0.86
CA VAL A 79 2.75 -21.38 -1.65
C VAL A 79 1.81 -20.19 -1.30
N ASP A 80 1.95 -18.99 -1.94
CA ASP A 80 2.09 -17.67 -1.25
C ASP A 80 1.13 -16.43 -1.43
N PRO A 81 0.30 -16.29 -2.48
CA PRO A 81 -1.12 -16.36 -2.13
C PRO A 81 -1.53 -17.82 -2.16
N LEU A 82 -1.03 -18.52 -3.20
CA LEU A 82 -0.95 -19.97 -3.38
C LEU A 82 0.32 -20.46 -4.13
N THR A 83 1.12 -19.60 -4.79
CA THR A 83 2.30 -20.08 -5.59
C THR A 83 3.48 -19.08 -5.68
N LYS A 84 4.41 -19.17 -4.73
CA LYS A 84 5.79 -18.63 -4.73
C LYS A 84 6.03 -17.12 -4.45
N PRO A 85 6.81 -16.77 -3.39
CA PRO A 85 7.07 -15.41 -2.93
C PRO A 85 8.42 -14.83 -3.40
N LEU A 86 8.63 -13.55 -3.10
CA LEU A 86 9.80 -12.76 -3.49
C LEU A 86 10.90 -12.70 -2.41
N ALA A 87 12.16 -12.73 -2.84
CA ALA A 87 13.33 -12.71 -1.97
C ALA A 87 13.44 -11.47 -1.03
N GLN A 88 13.80 -11.72 0.23
CA GLN A 88 13.81 -10.76 1.34
C GLN A 88 14.45 -9.40 1.00
N LYS A 89 15.65 -9.41 0.39
CA LYS A 89 16.40 -8.20 0.04
C LYS A 89 15.63 -7.24 -0.87
N LYS A 90 14.69 -7.75 -1.68
CA LYS A 90 13.80 -6.95 -2.54
C LYS A 90 12.59 -6.41 -1.75
N ARG A 91 12.10 -7.16 -0.75
CA ARG A 91 11.06 -6.70 0.19
C ARG A 91 11.57 -5.54 1.05
N ASP A 92 12.75 -5.66 1.67
CA ASP A 92 13.29 -4.65 2.58
C ASP A 92 13.46 -3.28 1.90
N GLY A 93 13.90 -3.28 0.63
CA GLY A 93 13.95 -2.08 -0.20
C GLY A 93 12.57 -1.50 -0.50
N HIS A 94 11.57 -2.36 -0.76
CA HIS A 94 10.19 -1.93 -1.02
C HIS A 94 9.52 -1.35 0.22
N THR A 95 9.60 -2.03 1.38
CA THR A 95 9.05 -1.55 2.65
C THR A 95 9.68 -0.23 3.08
N ARG A 96 11.00 -0.07 2.91
CA ARG A 96 11.71 1.20 3.17
C ARG A 96 11.30 2.31 2.19
N SER A 97 10.90 1.96 0.97
CA SER A 97 10.34 2.89 -0.03
C SER A 97 8.86 3.24 0.18
N LEU A 98 8.14 2.43 0.99
CA LEU A 98 6.71 2.58 1.31
C LEU A 98 6.46 3.23 2.69
N GLY A 99 7.40 3.11 3.64
CA GLY A 99 7.46 3.90 4.89
C GLY A 99 6.17 3.95 5.71
N ILE A 100 5.44 2.83 5.72
CA ILE A 100 4.19 2.65 6.44
C ILE A 100 4.43 2.88 7.94
N ARG A 101 3.59 3.72 8.55
CA ARG A 101 3.51 3.99 9.99
C ARG A 101 2.06 3.81 10.44
N GLY A 102 1.84 3.49 11.72
CA GLY A 102 0.48 3.48 12.28
C GLY A 102 -0.08 4.90 12.40
N MET A 103 -1.40 5.04 12.38
CA MET A 103 -2.04 6.26 12.88
C MET A 103 -1.70 6.44 14.37
N PRO A 104 -1.34 7.65 14.82
CA PRO A 104 -1.49 8.03 16.22
C PRO A 104 -2.97 8.26 16.55
N ASP A 105 -3.32 8.11 17.83
CA ASP A 105 -4.66 8.36 18.39
C ASP A 105 -5.07 9.86 18.34
#